data_AF-A0A8J3C8P5-F1
#
_entry.id   AF-A0A8J3C8P5-F1
#
_cell.length_a   1.000
_cell.length_b   1.000
_cell.length_c   1.000
_cell.angle_alpha   90.00
_cell.angle_beta   90.00
_cell.angle_gamma   90.00
#
_symmetry.space_group_name_H-M   'P 1'
#
loop_
_entity.id
_entity.type
_entity.pdbx_description
1 polymer ?
#
loop_
_entity_poly.entity_id
_entity_poly.type
_entity_poly.pdbx_seq_one_letter_code
_entity_poly.pdbx_strand_id
1 'polypeptide(L)'
;MLGFVGDVGDLAKLVMAVDGRRVIPDAEAGLGHELADCLWSVLVLAGRYGVDLASEFARMTDGIEQHLQSGEGTAAVQAGAGTN
;
A
#
# COMPACT_ATOMS: atom_id res chain seq x y z
N MET A 1 10.69 2.53 -15.28
CA MET A 1 9.59 1.53 -15.37
C MET A 1 10.07 0.13 -15.02
N LEU A 2 11.11 -0.44 -15.65
CA LEU A 2 11.57 -1.79 -15.31
C LEU A 2 12.03 -1.96 -13.85
N GLY A 3 12.69 -0.96 -13.25
CA GLY A 3 13.05 -0.96 -11.82
C GLY A 3 11.82 -1.08 -10.91
N PHE A 4 10.88 -0.14 -11.03
CA PHE A 4 9.63 -0.15 -10.25
C PHE A 4 8.85 -1.47 -10.31
N VAL A 5 8.74 -2.09 -11.49
CA VAL A 5 8.04 -3.38 -11.62
C VAL A 5 8.79 -4.52 -10.92
N GLY A 6 10.12 -4.44 -10.86
CA GLY A 6 10.96 -5.31 -10.05
C GLY A 6 10.65 -5.15 -8.56
N ASP A 7 10.71 -3.93 -8.05
CA ASP A 7 10.44 -3.59 -6.64
C ASP A 7 9.05 -4.09 -6.20
N VAL A 8 8.01 -3.89 -7.04
CA VAL A 8 6.65 -4.42 -6.78
C VAL A 8 6.63 -5.94 -6.76
N GLY A 9 7.39 -6.59 -7.64
CA GLY A 9 7.49 -8.05 -7.68
C GLY A 9 8.17 -8.63 -6.45
N ASP A 10 9.17 -7.95 -5.90
CA ASP A 10 9.86 -8.36 -4.68
C ASP A 10 9.01 -8.10 -3.44
N LEU A 11 8.34 -6.93 -3.36
CA LEU A 11 7.32 -6.66 -2.35
C LEU A 11 6.23 -7.74 -2.32
N ALA A 12 5.68 -8.11 -3.48
CA ALA A 12 4.63 -9.12 -3.58
C ALA A 12 5.08 -10.49 -3.03
N LYS A 13 6.34 -10.88 -3.26
CA LYS A 13 6.89 -12.13 -2.71
C LYS A 13 6.94 -12.10 -1.19
N LEU A 14 7.35 -10.98 -0.60
CA LEU A 14 7.44 -10.83 0.85
C LEU A 14 6.05 -10.79 1.49
N VAL A 15 5.09 -10.07 0.92
CA VAL A 15 3.68 -10.07 1.40
C VAL A 15 3.12 -11.49 1.42
N MET A 16 3.29 -12.25 0.33
CA MET A 16 2.85 -13.66 0.30
C MET A 16 3.52 -14.52 1.38
N ALA A 17 4.78 -14.22 1.73
CA ALA A 17 5.48 -14.96 2.78
C ALA A 17 4.97 -14.61 4.18
N VAL A 18 4.76 -13.32 4.46
CA VAL A 18 4.15 -12.83 5.71
C VAL A 18 2.73 -13.38 5.89
N ASP A 19 1.96 -13.51 4.80
CA ASP A 19 0.62 -14.11 4.80
C ASP A 19 0.63 -15.65 4.90
N GLY A 20 1.80 -16.28 5.05
CA GLY A 20 1.94 -17.74 5.16
C GLY A 20 1.67 -18.52 3.87
N ARG A 21 1.63 -17.84 2.71
CA ARG A 21 1.36 -18.43 1.38
C ARG A 21 2.63 -18.89 0.68
N ARG A 22 3.80 -18.52 1.21
CA ARG A 22 5.14 -18.88 0.73
C ARG A 22 6.09 -18.94 1.93
N VAL A 23 7.14 -19.76 1.84
CA VAL A 23 8.22 -19.75 2.84
C VAL A 23 9.35 -18.88 2.32
N ILE A 24 9.60 -17.76 2.99
CA ILE A 24 10.80 -16.92 2.83
C ILE A 24 11.29 -16.63 4.25
N PRO A 25 12.54 -16.98 4.61
CA PRO A 25 13.10 -16.66 5.93
C PRO A 25 13.11 -15.15 6.18
N ASP A 26 12.74 -14.74 7.38
CA ASP A 26 12.75 -13.34 7.85
C ASP A 26 12.03 -12.35 6.90
N ALA A 27 10.94 -12.79 6.27
CA ALA A 27 10.19 -11.97 5.31
C ALA A 27 9.68 -10.65 5.91
N GLU A 28 9.31 -10.67 7.20
CA GLU A 28 8.85 -9.49 7.94
C GLU A 28 9.95 -8.42 8.03
N ALA A 29 11.22 -8.82 8.12
CA ALA A 29 12.35 -7.90 8.19
C ALA A 29 12.61 -7.18 6.86
N GLY A 30 12.29 -7.83 5.73
CA GLY A 30 12.46 -7.26 4.38
C GLY A 30 11.29 -6.38 3.93
N LEU A 31 10.10 -6.52 4.54
CA LEU A 31 8.88 -5.87 4.06
C LEU A 31 9.00 -4.34 4.02
N GLY A 32 9.59 -3.75 5.05
CA GLY A 32 9.81 -2.30 5.13
C GLY A 32 10.75 -1.77 4.04
N HIS A 33 11.72 -2.58 3.61
CA HIS A 33 12.68 -2.21 2.56
C HIS A 33 11.98 -2.14 1.20
N GLU A 34 11.25 -3.19 0.82
CA GLU A 34 10.56 -3.23 -0.48
C GLU A 34 9.43 -2.20 -0.59
N LEU A 35 8.76 -1.88 0.53
CA LEU A 35 7.80 -0.77 0.58
C LEU A 35 8.49 0.58 0.32
N ALA A 36 9.66 0.81 0.91
CA ALA A 36 10.42 2.03 0.70
C ALA A 36 10.93 2.15 -0.75
N ASP A 37 11.41 1.06 -1.34
CA ASP A 37 11.89 1.02 -2.72
C ASP A 37 10.75 1.26 -3.71
N CYS A 38 9.59 0.63 -3.51
CA CYS A 38 8.37 0.92 -4.28
C CYS A 38 7.97 2.40 -4.22
N LEU A 39 7.95 2.99 -3.01
CA LEU A 39 7.62 4.41 -2.82
C LEU A 39 8.65 5.31 -3.50
N TRP A 40 9.94 5.02 -3.34
CA TRP A 40 11.02 5.76 -3.99
C TRP A 40 10.88 5.76 -5.51
N SER A 41 10.61 4.60 -6.10
CA SER A 41 10.34 4.46 -7.52
C SER A 41 9.16 5.36 -7.98
N VAL A 42 8.08 5.44 -7.20
CA VAL A 42 6.95 6.34 -7.49
C VAL A 42 7.35 7.82 -7.39
N LEU A 43 8.12 8.21 -6.36
CA LEU A 43 8.61 9.58 -6.20
C LEU A 43 9.50 10.01 -7.38
N VAL A 44 10.39 9.14 -7.84
CA VAL A 44 11.24 9.38 -9.01
C VAL A 44 10.41 9.56 -10.27
N LEU A 45 9.37 8.74 -10.47
CA LEU A 45 8.46 8.90 -11.61
C LEU A 45 7.70 10.23 -11.55
N ALA A 46 7.17 10.60 -10.39
CA ALA A 46 6.47 11.86 -10.21
C ALA A 46 7.36 13.06 -10.58
N GLY A 47 8.60 13.09 -10.05
CA GLY A 47 9.57 14.13 -10.39
C GLY A 47 9.95 14.13 -11.88
N ARG A 48 10.10 12.96 -12.50
CA ARG A 48 10.44 12.84 -13.93
C ARG A 48 9.34 13.37 -14.84
N TYR A 49 8.07 13.16 -14.50
CA TYR A 49 6.93 13.54 -15.33
C TYR A 49 6.25 14.84 -14.91
N GLY A 50 6.77 15.53 -13.90
CA GLY A 50 6.21 16.80 -13.42
C GLY A 50 4.85 16.63 -12.73
N VAL A 51 4.61 15.48 -12.11
CA VAL A 51 3.37 15.20 -11.38
C VAL A 51 3.52 15.71 -9.94
N ASP A 52 2.59 16.55 -9.50
CA ASP A 52 2.45 16.92 -8.09
C ASP A 52 1.76 15.79 -7.32
N LEU A 53 2.56 14.78 -6.93
CA LEU A 53 2.06 13.59 -6.27
C LEU A 53 1.31 13.89 -4.96
N ALA A 54 1.68 14.96 -4.24
CA ALA A 54 1.04 15.33 -2.99
C ALA A 54 -0.39 15.83 -3.22
N SER A 55 -0.58 16.74 -4.19
CA SER A 55 -1.92 17.21 -4.57
C SER A 55 -2.78 16.11 -5.18
N GLU A 56 -2.19 15.22 -5.98
CA GLU A 56 -2.87 14.04 -6.53
C GLU A 56 -3.34 13.10 -5.42
N PHE A 57 -2.48 12.82 -4.43
CA PHE A 57 -2.81 11.98 -3.30
C PHE A 57 -3.92 12.60 -2.43
N ALA A 58 -3.80 13.88 -2.08
CA ALA A 58 -4.81 14.60 -1.30
C ALA A 58 -6.19 14.51 -1.97
N ARG A 59 -6.27 14.82 -3.27
CA ARG A 59 -7.52 14.74 -4.03
C ARG A 59 -8.12 13.33 -4.07
N MET A 60 -7.27 12.30 -4.16
CA MET A 60 -7.73 10.90 -4.11
C MET A 60 -8.31 10.56 -2.72
N THR A 61 -7.66 10.99 -1.64
CA THR A 61 -8.09 10.70 -0.27
C THR A 61 -9.23 11.58 0.22
N ASP A 62 -9.42 12.78 -0.33
CA ASP A 62 -10.52 13.70 0.01
C ASP A 62 -11.89 13.01 -0.15
N GLY A 63 -12.04 12.14 -1.16
CA GLY A 63 -13.26 11.35 -1.37
C GLY A 63 -13.46 10.25 -0.32
N ILE A 64 -12.40 9.73 0.28
CA ILE A 64 -12.45 8.68 1.31
C ILE A 64 -12.76 9.29 2.68
N GLU A 65 -12.17 10.45 3.00
CA GLU A 65 -12.46 11.18 4.24
C GLU A 65 -13.93 11.60 4.32
N GLN A 66 -14.51 12.05 3.19
CA GLN A 66 -15.94 12.36 3.11
C GLN A 66 -16.83 11.14 3.38
N HIS A 67 -16.44 9.94 2.94
CA HIS A 67 -17.19 8.69 3.22
C HIS A 67 -17.02 8.20 4.66
N LEU A 68 -15.85 8.46 5.28
CA LEU A 68 -15.62 8.14 6.69
C LEU A 68 -16.38 9.11 7.61
N GLN A 69 -16.47 10.38 7.23
CA GLN A 69 -17.24 11.41 7.94
C GLN A 69 -18.76 11.27 7.74
N SER A 70 -19.22 10.69 6.64
CA SER A 70 -20.65 10.41 6.39
C SER A 70 -21.18 9.16 7.12
N GLY A 71 -20.33 8.41 7.83
CA GLY A 71 -20.77 7.39 8.79
C GLY A 71 -21.02 5.98 8.23
N GLU A 72 -20.67 5.70 6.97
CA GLU A 72 -20.86 4.36 6.39
C GLU A 72 -19.66 3.42 6.66
N GLY A 73 -18.48 3.96 6.97
CA GLY A 73 -17.24 3.17 7.18
C GLY A 73 -17.13 2.42 8.52
N THR A 74 -17.92 2.77 9.53
CA THR A 74 -17.81 2.18 10.88
C THR A 74 -18.59 0.85 11.01
N ALA A 75 -19.61 0.63 10.16
CA ALA A 75 -20.45 -0.57 10.24
C ALA A 75 -19.74 -1.85 9.76
N ALA A 76 -18.80 -1.75 8.82
CA ALA A 76 -18.11 -2.92 8.25
C ALA A 76 -17.04 -3.52 9.18
N VAL A 77 -16.43 -2.70 10.06
CA VAL A 77 -15.41 -3.17 11.02
C VAL A 77 -16.04 -3.89 12.23
N GLN A 78 -17.25 -3.53 12.63
CA GLN A 78 -17.93 -4.16 13.78
C GLN A 78 -18.65 -5.47 13.43
N ALA A 79 -18.97 -5.73 12.15
CA ALA A 79 -19.66 -6.96 11.74
C ALA A 79 -18.78 -8.23 11.75
N GLY A 80 -17.45 -8.09 11.87
CA GLY A 80 -16.51 -9.22 11.93
C GLY A 80 -16.07 -9.65 13.34
N ALA A 81 -16.49 -8.93 14.39
CA ALA A 81 -16.01 -9.14 15.76
C ALA A 81 -17.10 -9.65 16.74
N GLY A 82 -18.12 -10.34 16.22
CA GLY A 82 -19.22 -10.79 17.08
C GLY A 82 -20.09 -11.87 16.47
N THR A 83 -19.56 -13.08 16.33
CA THR A 83 -20.35 -14.32 16.48
C THR A 83 -19.41 -15.48 16.86
N ASN A 84 -19.71 -16.07 18.03
CA ASN A 84 -19.31 -17.38 18.57
C ASN A 84 -18.55 -18.35 17.66
#